data_AF-A0ABD6R203-F1
#
_entry.id   AF-A0ABD6R203-F1
#
_cell.length_a   1.000
_cell.length_b   1.000
_cell.length_c   1.000
_cell.angle_alpha   90.00
_cell.angle_beta   90.00
_cell.angle_gamma   90.00
#
_symmetry.space_group_name_H-M   'P 1'
#
loop_
_entity.id
_entity.type
_entity.pdbx_description
1 polymer ?
#
loop_
_entity_poly.entity_id
_entity_poly.type
_entity_poly.pdbx_seq_one_letter_code
_entity_poly.pdbx_strand_id
1 'polypeptide(L)'
;MNHFGYLYSQFFRSNGSKDFLLSELEDYFDNVYFNNPDKVQDIVRMIPHLAENNNISELFVEIHNHFKGERNYRLGDSSGKAHEFWKTINSSENLLISNNFNNFNNFLIHDNETFETFIMLFPERFLKCHAEKRSIISHFINNTLPDWLIFDYPNAVSLLCTCIRNGLLDTKESKQLVACVNCDLKGLRDEEIMLLKSHGFFDDIKENMMKGLHNGKAFSYSKINGKSVELAYFVKYCLTTDHEGERFTTLLNNTLFDLENPSVFRELEGVLTQNPEILQYIKDVISNEGQELCEFFTRI
;
A
#
# COMPACT_ATOMS: atom_id res chain seq x y z
N MET A 1 39.93 39.00 -1.82
CA MET A 1 39.29 38.61 -0.55
C MET A 1 37.99 39.38 -0.44
N ASN A 2 36.87 38.67 -0.56
CA ASN A 2 35.58 39.18 -1.02
C ASN A 2 34.80 39.93 0.07
N HIS A 3 34.70 41.25 -0.07
CA HIS A 3 33.72 42.08 0.65
C HIS A 3 32.26 41.75 0.26
N PHE A 4 32.04 41.05 -0.86
CA PHE A 4 30.73 40.58 -1.31
C PHE A 4 30.18 39.39 -0.50
N GLY A 5 31.03 38.56 0.11
CA GLY A 5 30.59 37.41 0.91
C GLY A 5 30.03 37.80 2.28
N TYR A 6 30.43 38.97 2.80
CA TYR A 6 30.02 39.43 4.13
C TYR A 6 28.66 40.14 4.11
N LEU A 7 28.34 40.87 3.03
CA LEU A 7 27.06 41.57 2.86
C LEU A 7 25.89 40.62 2.59
N TYR A 8 26.11 39.50 1.90
CA TYR A 8 25.08 38.46 1.71
C TYR A 8 24.70 37.79 3.03
N SER A 9 25.64 37.64 3.96
CA SER A 9 25.38 36.98 5.26
C SER A 9 24.61 37.83 6.27
N GLN A 10 24.56 39.17 6.11
CA GLN A 10 23.90 40.06 7.07
C GLN A 10 22.49 40.48 6.67
N PHE A 11 22.09 40.33 5.40
CA PHE A 11 20.76 40.70 4.92
C PHE A 11 19.67 39.66 5.32
N PHE A 12 20.06 38.43 5.63
CA PHE A 12 19.18 37.31 5.99
C PHE A 12 19.02 37.14 7.52
N ARG A 13 18.66 38.21 8.23
CA ARG A 13 18.27 38.09 9.65
C ARG A 13 16.81 37.64 9.76
N SER A 14 16.66 36.35 10.08
CA SER A 14 15.53 35.59 10.65
C SER A 14 14.14 35.63 9.99
N ASN A 15 13.65 36.75 9.45
CA ASN A 15 12.34 36.80 8.76
C ASN A 15 12.49 36.83 7.24
N GLY A 16 13.51 37.51 6.71
CA GLY A 16 13.72 37.62 5.25
C GLY A 16 14.15 36.32 4.56
N SER A 17 14.73 35.36 5.27
CA SER A 17 15.12 34.05 4.70
C SER A 17 13.93 33.13 4.46
N LYS A 18 12.96 33.15 5.39
CA LYS A 18 11.73 32.38 5.30
C LYS A 18 10.79 32.94 4.24
N ASP A 19 10.55 34.24 4.26
CA ASP A 19 9.68 34.90 3.28
C ASP A 19 10.21 34.71 1.85
N PHE A 20 11.54 34.73 1.70
CA PHE A 20 12.19 34.39 0.44
C PHE A 20 11.90 32.94 0.01
N LEU A 21 12.07 31.96 0.90
CA LEU A 21 11.79 30.55 0.59
C LEU A 21 10.32 30.33 0.18
N LEU A 22 9.39 30.95 0.91
CA LEU A 22 7.96 30.87 0.58
C LEU A 22 7.68 31.48 -0.78
N SER A 23 8.28 32.63 -1.12
CA SER A 23 8.11 33.25 -2.44
C SER A 23 8.68 32.40 -3.60
N GLU A 24 9.80 31.71 -3.37
CA GLU A 24 10.37 30.80 -4.36
C GLU A 24 9.48 29.56 -4.57
N LEU A 25 8.86 29.07 -3.49
CA LEU A 25 7.89 27.98 -3.52
C LEU A 25 6.57 28.39 -4.16
N GLU A 26 6.07 29.60 -3.91
CA GLU A 26 4.91 30.18 -4.60
C GLU A 26 5.15 30.21 -6.11
N ASP A 27 6.26 30.80 -6.57
CA ASP A 27 6.61 30.80 -7.99
C ASP A 27 6.82 29.37 -8.53
N TYR A 28 7.38 28.46 -7.74
CA TYR A 28 7.48 27.06 -8.14
C TYR A 28 6.10 26.42 -8.33
N PHE A 29 5.17 26.56 -7.38
CA PHE A 29 3.85 25.92 -7.46
C PHE A 29 2.94 26.58 -8.52
N ASP A 30 2.96 27.91 -8.64
CA ASP A 30 2.09 28.66 -9.56
C ASP A 30 2.49 28.59 -11.03
N ASN A 31 3.75 28.28 -11.34
CA ASN A 31 4.21 28.32 -12.73
C ASN A 31 3.75 27.09 -13.54
N VAL A 32 2.47 27.06 -13.92
CA VAL A 32 1.73 25.91 -14.49
C VAL A 32 2.44 25.23 -15.68
N TYR A 33 3.34 25.93 -16.36
CA TYR A 33 3.93 25.51 -17.64
C TYR A 33 5.25 24.72 -17.52
N PHE A 34 5.88 24.66 -16.35
CA PHE A 34 7.16 23.95 -16.19
C PHE A 34 7.23 23.19 -14.87
N ASN A 35 7.31 21.86 -14.95
CA ASN A 35 7.96 21.09 -13.90
C ASN A 35 9.47 21.18 -14.17
N ASN A 36 10.20 21.90 -13.32
CA ASN A 36 11.65 22.09 -13.46
C ASN A 36 12.35 21.33 -12.33
N PRO A 37 12.87 20.11 -12.59
CA PRO A 37 13.58 19.31 -11.59
C PRO A 37 14.79 20.02 -10.98
N ASP A 38 15.48 20.86 -11.75
CA ASP A 38 16.65 21.60 -11.24
C ASP A 38 16.20 22.68 -10.25
N LYS A 39 15.09 23.36 -10.53
CA LYS A 39 14.54 24.39 -9.63
C LYS A 39 14.13 23.81 -8.27
N VAL A 40 13.47 22.65 -8.24
CA VAL A 40 13.06 22.03 -6.97
C VAL A 40 14.26 21.56 -6.16
N GLN A 41 15.30 21.04 -6.82
CA GLN A 41 16.56 20.67 -6.17
C GLN A 41 17.27 21.89 -5.57
N ASP A 42 17.31 23.01 -6.29
CA ASP A 42 17.91 24.25 -5.82
C ASP A 42 17.16 24.81 -4.60
N ILE A 43 15.82 24.85 -4.64
CA ILE A 43 15.00 25.27 -3.50
C ILE A 43 15.30 24.38 -2.28
N VAL A 44 15.30 23.05 -2.44
CA VAL A 44 15.58 22.12 -1.34
C VAL A 44 16.99 22.33 -0.77
N ARG A 45 18.00 22.61 -1.60
CA ARG A 45 19.37 22.91 -1.15
C ARG A 45 19.47 24.20 -0.34
N MET A 46 18.58 25.16 -0.55
CA MET A 46 18.58 26.42 0.22
C MET A 46 18.03 26.24 1.64
N ILE A 47 17.13 25.26 1.87
CA ILE A 47 16.43 25.09 3.15
C ILE A 47 17.35 25.07 4.38
N PRO A 48 18.47 24.31 4.41
CA PRO A 48 19.34 24.25 5.58
C PRO A 48 20.09 25.56 5.86
N HIS A 49 20.20 26.43 4.85
CA HIS A 49 20.83 27.74 4.98
C HIS A 49 19.85 28.83 5.42
N LEU A 50 18.56 28.61 5.15
CA LEU A 50 17.48 29.57 5.43
C LEU A 50 16.75 29.25 6.74
N ALA A 51 16.76 27.99 7.16
CA ALA A 51 16.29 27.57 8.46
C ALA A 51 17.35 27.85 9.54
N GLU A 52 16.93 28.39 10.67
CA GLU A 52 17.77 28.36 11.88
C GLU A 52 18.04 26.89 12.23
N ASN A 53 19.28 26.55 12.61
CA ASN A 53 19.87 25.19 12.62
C ASN A 53 19.03 24.04 13.24
N ASN A 54 17.91 24.30 13.93
CA ASN A 54 17.02 23.31 14.54
C ASN A 54 15.52 23.43 14.17
N ASN A 55 15.11 24.40 13.35
CA ASN A 55 13.67 24.66 13.07
C ASN A 55 13.22 24.11 11.71
N ILE A 56 13.99 23.21 11.09
CA ILE A 56 13.67 22.68 9.74
C ILE A 56 12.35 21.90 9.76
N SER A 57 12.07 21.10 10.80
CA SER A 57 10.80 20.40 10.91
C SER A 57 9.61 21.35 11.04
N GLU A 58 9.77 22.44 11.80
CA GLU A 58 8.74 23.49 11.92
C GLU A 58 8.54 24.21 10.60
N LEU A 59 9.63 24.51 9.88
CA LEU A 59 9.56 25.09 8.55
C LEU A 59 8.81 24.20 7.56
N PHE A 60 8.98 22.86 7.63
CA PHE A 60 8.17 21.93 6.81
C PHE A 60 6.68 21.99 7.16
N VAL A 61 6.34 22.08 8.45
CA VAL A 61 4.95 22.27 8.89
C VAL A 61 4.39 23.58 8.33
N GLU A 62 5.15 24.66 8.39
CA GLU A 62 4.75 25.96 7.87
C GLU A 62 4.56 25.95 6.35
N ILE A 63 5.51 25.38 5.60
CA ILE A 63 5.39 25.20 4.15
C ILE A 63 4.12 24.42 3.84
N HIS A 64 3.91 23.26 4.48
CA HIS A 64 2.72 22.47 4.23
C HIS A 64 1.44 23.25 4.51
N ASN A 65 1.36 23.96 5.65
CA ASN A 65 0.19 24.71 6.05
C ASN A 65 -0.08 25.95 5.18
N HIS A 66 0.96 26.61 4.68
CA HIS A 66 0.84 27.74 3.76
C HIS A 66 0.21 27.31 2.44
N PHE A 67 0.69 26.19 1.89
CA PHE A 67 0.29 25.75 0.55
C PHE A 67 -0.90 24.77 0.51
N LYS A 68 -1.30 24.13 1.62
CA LYS A 68 -2.36 23.08 1.59
C LYS A 68 -3.71 23.52 1.03
N GLY A 69 -4.01 24.82 1.06
CA GLY A 69 -5.24 25.39 0.49
C GLY A 69 -5.12 25.80 -1.00
N GLU A 70 -3.92 25.75 -1.57
CA GLU A 70 -3.68 26.21 -2.92
C GLU A 70 -4.03 25.14 -3.96
N ARG A 71 -4.64 25.59 -5.07
CA ARG A 71 -5.15 24.71 -6.13
C ARG A 71 -4.06 23.82 -6.75
N ASN A 72 -2.83 24.33 -6.81
CA ASN A 72 -1.69 23.70 -7.47
C ASN A 72 -0.86 22.81 -6.51
N TYR A 73 -1.14 22.86 -5.21
CA TYR A 73 -0.49 22.05 -4.19
C TYR A 73 -1.27 20.74 -3.98
N ARG A 74 -1.04 19.76 -4.85
CA ARG A 74 -1.75 18.46 -4.84
C ARG A 74 -0.78 17.33 -4.51
N LEU A 75 -0.82 16.87 -3.26
CA LEU A 75 0.05 15.80 -2.77
C LEU A 75 -0.28 14.44 -3.38
N GLY A 76 -1.57 14.16 -3.62
CA GLY A 76 -2.04 12.89 -4.20
C GLY A 76 -1.78 12.72 -5.70
N ASP A 77 -1.31 13.75 -6.39
CA ASP A 77 -0.93 13.66 -7.80
C ASP A 77 0.56 13.31 -7.89
N SER A 78 0.89 12.07 -8.27
CA SER A 78 2.27 11.60 -8.40
C SER A 78 3.09 12.37 -9.45
N SER A 79 2.42 13.10 -10.35
CA SER A 79 3.05 14.01 -11.31
C SER A 79 3.01 15.48 -10.88
N GLY A 80 2.40 15.77 -9.73
CA GLY A 80 2.23 17.09 -9.17
C GLY A 80 3.52 17.64 -8.56
N LYS A 81 3.65 18.96 -8.60
CA LYS A 81 4.81 19.69 -8.06
C LYS A 81 4.98 19.51 -6.55
N ALA A 82 3.87 19.46 -5.80
CA ALA A 82 3.92 19.19 -4.37
C ALA A 82 4.52 17.81 -4.09
N HIS A 83 4.09 16.78 -4.84
CA HIS A 83 4.67 15.45 -4.74
C HIS A 83 6.18 15.48 -5.03
N GLU A 84 6.61 16.12 -6.12
CA GLU A 84 8.02 16.19 -6.50
C GLU A 84 8.87 16.96 -5.47
N PHE A 85 8.34 18.04 -4.90
CA PHE A 85 8.98 18.78 -3.80
C PHE A 85 9.24 17.89 -2.59
N TRP A 86 8.20 17.24 -2.07
CA TRP A 86 8.35 16.38 -0.89
C TRP A 86 9.15 15.12 -1.16
N LYS A 87 9.09 14.59 -2.38
CA LYS A 87 9.96 13.49 -2.81
C LYS A 87 11.42 13.90 -2.81
N THR A 88 11.72 15.13 -3.25
CA THR A 88 13.08 15.71 -3.21
C THR A 88 13.57 15.93 -1.78
N ILE A 89 12.68 16.37 -0.88
CA ILE A 89 12.97 16.44 0.57
C ILE A 89 13.30 15.03 1.11
N ASN A 90 12.44 14.06 0.83
CA ASN A 90 12.55 12.70 1.32
C ASN A 90 13.85 12.00 0.87
N SER A 91 14.26 12.23 -0.38
CA SER A 91 15.46 11.64 -1.01
C SER A 91 16.74 12.46 -0.84
N SER A 92 16.67 13.63 -0.21
CA SER A 92 17.81 14.54 -0.09
C SER A 92 19.03 13.85 0.54
N GLU A 93 20.19 13.98 -0.07
CA GLU A 93 21.46 13.54 0.53
C GLU A 93 21.91 14.46 1.68
N ASN A 94 21.29 15.64 1.80
CA ASN A 94 21.59 16.55 2.89
C ASN A 94 21.02 15.98 4.20
N LEU A 95 21.95 15.62 5.08
CA LEU A 95 21.64 14.97 6.35
C LEU A 95 20.85 15.87 7.32
N LEU A 96 20.89 17.21 7.15
CA LEU A 96 20.02 18.14 7.90
C LEU A 96 18.56 18.04 7.44
N ILE A 97 18.30 17.64 6.20
CA ILE A 97 16.96 17.51 5.63
C ILE A 97 16.41 16.10 5.88
N SER A 98 17.14 15.07 5.44
CA SER A 98 16.53 13.74 5.26
C SER A 98 16.70 12.75 6.41
N ASN A 99 17.80 12.78 7.18
CA ASN A 99 18.11 11.65 8.09
C ASN A 99 18.98 11.89 9.35
N ASN A 100 19.96 12.82 9.45
CA ASN A 100 20.79 12.86 10.68
C ASN A 100 20.12 13.55 11.88
N PHE A 101 19.16 14.43 11.63
CA PHE A 101 18.47 15.18 12.70
C PHE A 101 16.99 14.85 12.81
N ASN A 102 16.53 13.79 12.12
CA ASN A 102 15.12 13.39 12.04
C ASN A 102 14.15 14.50 11.63
N ASN A 103 14.60 15.60 11.00
CA ASN A 103 13.73 16.75 10.69
C ASN A 103 12.53 16.39 9.82
N PHE A 104 12.74 15.58 8.78
CA PHE A 104 11.62 15.11 7.97
C PHE A 104 10.72 14.14 8.72
N ASN A 105 11.27 13.19 9.50
CA ASN A 105 10.44 12.29 10.31
C ASN A 105 9.63 13.09 11.34
N ASN A 106 10.25 14.03 12.06
CA ASN A 106 9.63 14.94 13.02
C ASN A 106 8.47 15.73 12.40
N PHE A 107 8.62 16.16 11.14
CA PHE A 107 7.52 16.74 10.36
C PHE A 107 6.40 15.72 10.11
N LEU A 108 6.72 14.52 9.62
CA LEU A 108 5.72 13.47 9.39
C LEU A 108 4.94 13.12 10.66
N ILE A 109 5.59 13.15 11.81
CA ILE A 109 4.96 12.86 13.12
C ILE A 109 4.53 14.12 13.88
N HIS A 110 4.35 15.26 13.19
CA HIS A 110 3.88 16.49 13.83
C HIS A 110 2.48 16.29 14.43
N ASP A 111 1.55 15.86 13.60
CA ASP A 111 0.16 15.53 13.94
C ASP A 111 -0.35 14.34 13.09
N ASN A 112 -1.57 13.87 13.39
CA ASN A 112 -2.18 12.73 12.70
C ASN A 112 -2.48 13.04 11.22
N GLU A 113 -3.00 14.24 10.91
CA GLU A 113 -3.38 14.64 9.55
C GLU A 113 -2.16 14.63 8.62
N THR A 114 -1.04 15.19 9.09
CA THR A 114 0.25 15.21 8.41
C THR A 114 0.75 13.78 8.21
N PHE A 115 0.76 12.95 9.26
CA PHE A 115 1.22 11.57 9.14
C PHE A 115 0.41 10.79 8.11
N GLU A 116 -0.91 10.80 8.24
CA GLU A 116 -1.84 10.10 7.35
C GLU A 116 -1.70 10.56 5.91
N THR A 117 -1.55 11.86 5.67
CA THR A 117 -1.38 12.41 4.32
C THR A 117 -0.08 11.93 3.67
N PHE A 118 1.03 11.96 4.41
CA PHE A 118 2.35 11.76 3.84
C PHE A 118 2.82 10.31 3.86
N ILE A 119 2.35 9.48 4.79
CA ILE A 119 2.81 8.10 4.90
C ILE A 119 2.37 7.22 3.72
N MET A 120 1.27 7.57 3.06
CA MET A 120 0.87 6.95 1.79
C MET A 120 1.89 7.22 0.68
N LEU A 121 2.46 8.43 0.66
CA LEU A 121 3.44 8.86 -0.34
C LEU A 121 4.83 8.27 -0.07
N PHE A 122 5.18 8.13 1.21
CA PHE A 122 6.49 7.67 1.67
C PHE A 122 6.36 6.49 2.64
N PRO A 123 5.79 5.34 2.20
CA PRO A 123 5.52 4.21 3.08
C PRO A 123 6.79 3.63 3.72
N GLU A 124 7.96 3.81 3.09
CA GLU A 124 9.25 3.40 3.64
C GLU A 124 9.63 4.15 4.92
N ARG A 125 9.01 5.30 5.19
CA ARG A 125 9.24 6.10 6.42
C ARG A 125 8.49 5.57 7.63
N PHE A 126 7.53 4.66 7.45
CA PHE A 126 6.61 4.19 8.48
C PHE A 126 7.33 3.67 9.73
N LEU A 127 8.30 2.77 9.55
CA LEU A 127 9.02 2.15 10.68
C LEU A 127 9.93 3.14 11.41
N LYS A 128 10.50 4.13 10.72
CA LYS A 128 11.30 5.19 11.35
C LYS A 128 10.41 6.03 12.27
N CYS A 129 9.25 6.45 11.76
CA CYS A 129 8.26 7.22 12.53
C CYS A 129 7.74 6.43 13.75
N HIS A 130 7.57 5.10 13.62
CA HIS A 130 7.16 4.24 14.73
C HIS A 130 8.15 4.23 15.89
N ALA A 131 9.45 4.21 15.60
CA ALA A 131 10.47 4.28 16.64
C ALA A 131 10.42 5.61 17.41
N GLU A 132 9.98 6.68 16.76
CA GLU A 132 9.97 8.04 17.31
C GLU A 132 8.67 8.39 18.07
N LYS A 133 7.49 8.08 17.52
CA LYS A 133 6.20 8.50 18.12
C LYS A 133 5.11 7.44 17.96
N ARG A 134 5.10 6.48 18.89
CA ARG A 134 4.14 5.37 18.94
C ARG A 134 2.66 5.78 18.94
N SER A 135 2.31 6.93 19.54
CA SER A 135 0.92 7.38 19.62
C SER A 135 0.30 7.68 18.25
N ILE A 136 1.07 8.29 17.33
CA ILE A 136 0.61 8.59 15.97
C ILE A 136 0.44 7.29 15.18
N ILE A 137 1.38 6.36 15.31
CA ILE A 137 1.26 5.06 14.63
C ILE A 137 0.06 4.27 15.13
N SER A 138 -0.13 4.22 16.44
CA SER A 138 -1.30 3.56 17.02
C SER A 138 -2.60 4.23 16.56
N HIS A 139 -2.62 5.56 16.42
CA HIS A 139 -3.77 6.26 15.85
C HIS A 139 -4.03 5.83 14.39
N PHE A 140 -3.01 5.88 13.54
CA PHE A 140 -3.12 5.48 12.14
C PHE A 140 -3.62 4.04 11.98
N ILE A 141 -3.01 3.09 12.69
CA ILE A 141 -3.36 1.67 12.62
C ILE A 141 -4.82 1.43 13.03
N ASN A 142 -5.28 2.13 14.06
CA ASN A 142 -6.60 1.88 14.64
C ASN A 142 -7.74 2.66 13.98
N ASN A 143 -7.44 3.73 13.23
CA ASN A 143 -8.47 4.62 12.70
C ASN A 143 -8.39 4.73 11.16
N THR A 144 -7.21 4.97 10.60
CA THR A 144 -7.07 5.31 9.17
C THR A 144 -6.79 4.08 8.30
N LEU A 145 -5.90 3.19 8.76
CA LEU A 145 -5.52 1.98 8.01
C LEU A 145 -6.72 1.06 7.69
N PRO A 146 -7.69 0.80 8.59
CA PRO A 146 -8.84 -0.04 8.26
C PRO A 146 -9.64 0.51 7.08
N ASP A 147 -9.92 1.81 7.06
CA ASP A 147 -10.65 2.45 5.97
C ASP A 147 -9.88 2.33 4.66
N TRP A 148 -8.55 2.54 4.70
CA TRP A 148 -7.71 2.41 3.52
C TRP A 148 -7.69 0.99 2.95
N LEU A 149 -7.72 -0.03 3.81
CA LEU A 149 -7.81 -1.42 3.38
C LEU A 149 -9.16 -1.75 2.74
N ILE A 150 -10.25 -1.17 3.24
CA ILE A 150 -11.61 -1.36 2.70
C ILE A 150 -11.75 -0.71 1.31
N PHE A 151 -11.18 0.48 1.15
CA PHE A 151 -11.28 1.28 -0.07
C PHE A 151 -10.15 1.02 -1.08
N ASP A 152 -9.32 -0.01 -0.86
CA ASP A 152 -8.19 -0.39 -1.73
C ASP A 152 -7.24 0.78 -2.04
N TYR A 153 -6.87 1.54 -1.01
CA TYR A 153 -5.92 2.64 -1.18
C TYR A 153 -4.52 2.11 -1.54
N PRO A 154 -3.77 2.84 -2.39
CA PRO A 154 -2.40 2.48 -2.72
C PRO A 154 -1.54 2.27 -1.47
N ASN A 155 -0.68 1.26 -1.49
CA ASN A 155 0.24 0.89 -0.41
C ASN A 155 -0.41 0.42 0.91
N ALA A 156 -1.74 0.44 1.06
CA ALA A 156 -2.41 0.06 2.32
C ALA A 156 -2.07 -1.37 2.74
N VAL A 157 -2.11 -2.32 1.79
CA VAL A 157 -1.74 -3.72 2.05
C VAL A 157 -0.27 -3.87 2.42
N SER A 158 0.63 -3.15 1.76
CA SER A 158 2.06 -3.19 2.09
C SER A 158 2.37 -2.59 3.47
N LEU A 159 1.64 -1.54 3.87
CA LEU A 159 1.70 -0.97 5.21
C LEU A 159 1.16 -1.95 6.27
N LEU A 160 0.03 -2.62 6.01
CA LEU A 160 -0.49 -3.69 6.86
C LEU A 160 0.54 -4.82 7.01
N CYS A 161 1.10 -5.31 5.91
CA CYS A 161 2.12 -6.34 5.92
C CYS A 161 3.37 -5.90 6.72
N THR A 162 3.73 -4.62 6.65
CA THR A 162 4.82 -4.04 7.43
C THR A 162 4.49 -4.05 8.93
N CYS A 163 3.25 -3.70 9.31
CA CYS A 163 2.80 -3.77 10.70
C CYS A 163 2.88 -5.19 11.26
N ILE A 164 2.37 -6.17 10.51
CA ILE A 164 2.38 -7.58 10.90
C ILE A 164 3.83 -8.10 11.05
N ARG A 165 4.69 -7.88 10.04
CA ARG A 165 6.09 -8.39 10.06
C ARG A 165 6.92 -7.83 11.21
N ASN A 166 6.64 -6.61 11.64
CA ASN A 166 7.38 -5.95 12.71
C ASN A 166 6.73 -6.14 14.09
N GLY A 167 5.70 -6.99 14.21
CA GLY A 167 5.04 -7.28 15.49
C GLY A 167 4.35 -6.07 16.11
N LEU A 168 3.84 -5.15 15.28
CA LEU A 168 3.09 -3.97 15.74
C LEU A 168 1.63 -4.28 16.07
N LEU A 169 1.18 -5.47 15.67
CA LEU A 169 -0.17 -5.97 15.84
C LEU A 169 -0.08 -7.31 16.55
N ASP A 170 -0.96 -7.54 17.51
CA ASP A 170 -1.17 -8.90 18.00
C ASP A 170 -1.94 -9.76 16.98
N THR A 171 -1.98 -11.08 17.21
CA THR A 171 -2.63 -12.02 16.28
C THR A 171 -4.12 -11.72 16.09
N LYS A 172 -4.80 -11.17 17.10
CA LYS A 172 -6.23 -10.84 17.01
C LYS A 172 -6.44 -9.58 16.18
N GLU A 173 -5.68 -8.52 16.45
CA GLU A 173 -5.70 -7.26 15.70
C GLU A 173 -5.35 -7.50 14.23
N SER A 174 -4.31 -8.28 13.95
CA SER A 174 -3.92 -8.60 12.57
C SER A 174 -5.03 -9.33 11.82
N LYS A 175 -5.73 -10.27 12.46
CA LYS A 175 -6.84 -11.01 11.84
C LYS A 175 -8.00 -10.07 11.50
N GLN A 176 -8.33 -9.15 12.40
CA GLN A 176 -9.39 -8.17 12.18
C GLN A 176 -9.08 -7.24 11.01
N LEU A 177 -7.85 -6.73 10.92
CA LEU A 177 -7.43 -5.86 9.81
C LEU A 177 -7.35 -6.62 8.48
N VAL A 178 -6.87 -7.86 8.50
CA VAL A 178 -6.77 -8.71 7.31
C VAL A 178 -8.15 -9.02 6.72
N ALA A 179 -9.18 -9.20 7.56
CA ALA A 179 -10.56 -9.38 7.11
C ALA A 179 -11.13 -8.14 6.38
N CYS A 180 -10.57 -6.95 6.62
CA CYS A 180 -10.96 -5.71 5.95
C CYS A 180 -10.31 -5.52 4.57
N VAL A 181 -9.31 -6.35 4.21
CA VAL A 181 -8.53 -6.17 2.98
C VAL A 181 -9.42 -6.38 1.75
N ASN A 182 -9.58 -5.31 0.99
CA ASN A 182 -10.14 -5.34 -0.35
C ASN A 182 -9.01 -4.91 -1.30
N CYS A 183 -8.50 -5.83 -2.11
CA CYS A 183 -7.37 -5.54 -2.99
C CYS A 183 -7.39 -6.37 -4.28
N ASP A 184 -6.75 -5.84 -5.32
CA ASP A 184 -6.36 -6.66 -6.48
C ASP A 184 -5.20 -7.60 -6.12
N LEU A 185 -5.52 -8.87 -5.87
CA LEU A 185 -4.54 -9.91 -5.55
C LEU A 185 -3.46 -10.09 -6.61
N LYS A 186 -3.71 -9.71 -7.87
CA LYS A 186 -2.70 -9.78 -8.94
C LYS A 186 -1.58 -8.76 -8.77
N GLY A 187 -1.85 -7.65 -8.08
CA GLY A 187 -0.87 -6.61 -7.80
C GLY A 187 0.04 -6.91 -6.61
N LEU A 188 -0.26 -7.94 -5.83
CA LEU A 188 0.49 -8.28 -4.62
C LEU A 188 1.63 -9.27 -4.91
N ARG A 189 2.71 -9.15 -4.13
CA ARG A 189 3.80 -10.13 -4.16
C ARG A 189 3.41 -11.41 -3.43
N ASP A 190 3.96 -12.55 -3.86
CA ASP A 190 3.70 -13.86 -3.23
C ASP A 190 3.98 -13.83 -1.70
N GLU A 191 5.00 -13.09 -1.23
CA GLU A 191 5.28 -12.99 0.21
C GLU A 191 4.24 -12.16 1.00
N GLU A 192 3.56 -11.23 0.35
CA GLU A 192 2.45 -10.48 0.96
C GLU A 192 1.23 -11.38 1.05
N ILE A 193 0.92 -12.12 -0.02
CA ILE A 193 -0.23 -13.03 -0.05
C ILE A 193 -0.06 -14.16 0.99
N MET A 194 1.13 -14.74 1.09
CA MET A 194 1.42 -15.75 2.11
C MET A 194 1.32 -15.22 3.54
N LEU A 195 1.66 -13.94 3.75
CA LEU A 195 1.48 -13.29 5.05
C LEU A 195 0.01 -13.03 5.36
N LEU A 196 -0.77 -12.57 4.38
CA LEU A 196 -2.22 -12.40 4.52
C LEU A 196 -2.89 -13.75 4.80
N LYS A 197 -2.49 -14.82 4.10
CA LYS A 197 -2.95 -16.19 4.34
C LYS A 197 -2.70 -16.62 5.79
N SER A 198 -1.50 -16.43 6.32
CA SER A 198 -1.17 -16.86 7.69
C SER A 198 -1.97 -16.12 8.77
N HIS A 199 -2.62 -15.02 8.40
CA HIS A 199 -3.49 -14.22 9.25
C HIS A 199 -4.96 -14.30 8.85
N GLY A 200 -5.37 -15.32 8.08
CA GLY A 200 -6.77 -15.68 7.87
C GLY A 200 -7.47 -14.99 6.69
N PHE A 201 -6.76 -14.30 5.81
CA PHE A 201 -7.37 -13.62 4.65
C PHE A 201 -8.27 -14.53 3.80
N PHE A 202 -7.81 -15.76 3.55
CA PHE A 202 -8.55 -16.71 2.74
C PHE A 202 -9.65 -17.44 3.50
N ASP A 203 -9.72 -17.33 4.83
CA ASP A 203 -10.76 -17.98 5.63
C ASP A 203 -12.13 -17.35 5.29
N ASP A 204 -12.21 -16.02 5.27
CA ASP A 204 -13.43 -15.27 4.93
C ASP A 204 -13.81 -15.44 3.46
N ILE A 205 -12.81 -15.44 2.56
CA ILE A 205 -13.04 -15.68 1.13
C ILE A 205 -13.62 -17.08 0.92
N LYS A 206 -13.01 -18.10 1.54
CA LYS A 206 -13.48 -19.47 1.48
C LYS A 206 -14.88 -19.59 2.05
N GLU A 207 -15.14 -19.05 3.24
CA GLU A 207 -16.47 -19.07 3.85
C GLU A 207 -17.51 -18.44 2.91
N ASN A 208 -17.20 -17.28 2.31
CA ASN A 208 -18.09 -16.60 1.38
C ASN A 208 -18.35 -17.40 0.09
N MET A 209 -17.30 -18.02 -0.49
CA MET A 209 -17.44 -18.91 -1.65
C MET A 209 -18.27 -20.15 -1.29
N MET A 210 -18.07 -20.72 -0.09
CA MET A 210 -18.78 -21.89 0.40
C MET A 210 -20.16 -21.58 0.98
N LYS A 211 -20.53 -20.31 1.14
CA LYS A 211 -21.78 -19.86 1.75
C LYS A 211 -22.99 -20.31 0.91
N GLY A 212 -23.70 -21.32 1.41
CA GLY A 212 -24.84 -21.97 0.75
C GLY A 212 -24.63 -23.48 0.51
N LEU A 213 -23.41 -23.98 0.62
CA LEU A 213 -23.04 -25.39 0.45
C LEU A 213 -23.36 -26.25 1.68
N HIS A 214 -23.48 -25.65 2.87
CA HIS A 214 -23.84 -26.36 4.11
C HIS A 214 -25.21 -27.05 4.05
N ASN A 215 -26.00 -26.79 3.01
CA ASN A 215 -27.30 -27.43 2.74
C ASN A 215 -27.25 -28.46 1.59
N GLY A 216 -26.08 -28.95 1.20
CA GLY A 216 -25.92 -30.01 0.19
C GLY A 216 -26.17 -29.59 -1.27
N LYS A 217 -26.05 -28.29 -1.57
CA LYS A 217 -26.17 -27.75 -2.94
C LYS A 217 -24.78 -27.60 -3.57
N ALA A 218 -24.70 -27.64 -4.91
CA ALA A 218 -23.49 -27.27 -5.67
C ALA A 218 -23.14 -25.78 -5.48
N PHE A 219 -21.91 -25.35 -5.85
CA PHE A 219 -21.60 -23.92 -5.78
C PHE A 219 -22.53 -23.12 -6.69
N SER A 220 -22.79 -21.88 -6.30
CA SER A 220 -23.46 -20.93 -7.19
C SER A 220 -22.43 -20.39 -8.18
N TYR A 221 -22.60 -20.73 -9.47
CA TYR A 221 -21.75 -20.23 -10.55
C TYR A 221 -21.63 -18.69 -10.53
N SER A 222 -22.73 -17.96 -10.29
CA SER A 222 -22.71 -16.50 -10.23
C SER A 222 -21.85 -15.95 -9.07
N LYS A 223 -21.77 -16.66 -7.94
CA LYS A 223 -20.92 -16.27 -6.81
C LYS A 223 -19.45 -16.50 -7.10
N ILE A 224 -19.12 -17.64 -7.71
CA ILE A 224 -17.74 -17.97 -8.09
C ILE A 224 -17.24 -17.03 -9.17
N ASN A 225 -18.06 -16.75 -10.19
CA ASN A 225 -17.70 -15.87 -11.29
C ASN A 225 -17.29 -14.47 -10.77
N GLY A 226 -18.07 -13.89 -9.85
CA GLY A 226 -17.72 -12.61 -9.23
C GLY A 226 -16.48 -12.63 -8.31
N LYS A 227 -15.86 -13.80 -8.11
CA LYS A 227 -14.71 -14.06 -7.23
C LYS A 227 -13.65 -14.94 -7.91
N SER A 228 -13.55 -14.89 -9.24
CA SER A 228 -12.68 -15.79 -10.01
C SER A 228 -11.20 -15.62 -9.67
N VAL A 229 -10.76 -14.38 -9.41
CA VAL A 229 -9.39 -14.07 -8.98
C VAL A 229 -9.13 -14.67 -7.60
N GLU A 230 -10.02 -14.41 -6.63
CA GLU A 230 -9.88 -14.93 -5.29
C GLU A 230 -9.92 -16.47 -5.25
N LEU A 231 -10.75 -17.11 -6.08
CA LEU A 231 -10.76 -18.55 -6.27
C LEU A 231 -9.40 -19.06 -6.77
N ALA A 232 -8.86 -18.45 -7.83
CA ALA A 232 -7.58 -18.88 -8.41
C ALA A 232 -6.45 -18.78 -7.37
N TYR A 233 -6.45 -17.72 -6.57
CA TYR A 233 -5.44 -17.52 -5.51
C TYR A 233 -5.67 -18.44 -4.31
N PHE A 234 -6.93 -18.70 -3.93
CA PHE A 234 -7.25 -19.74 -2.95
C PHE A 234 -6.74 -21.11 -3.42
N VAL A 235 -6.95 -21.45 -4.69
CA VAL A 235 -6.45 -22.69 -5.29
C VAL A 235 -4.92 -22.74 -5.25
N LYS A 236 -4.23 -21.67 -5.67
CA LYS A 236 -2.76 -21.57 -5.65
C LYS A 236 -2.19 -21.77 -4.24
N TYR A 237 -2.74 -21.07 -3.26
CA TYR A 237 -2.08 -20.93 -1.96
C TYR A 237 -2.64 -21.80 -0.85
N CYS A 238 -3.90 -22.21 -0.93
CA CYS A 238 -4.61 -22.83 0.20
C CYS A 238 -5.02 -24.28 -0.07
N LEU A 239 -5.45 -24.61 -1.29
CA LEU A 239 -6.17 -25.86 -1.59
C LEU A 239 -5.55 -27.14 -1.00
N THR A 240 -4.25 -27.32 -1.19
CA THR A 240 -3.53 -28.54 -0.76
C THR A 240 -3.21 -28.58 0.73
N THR A 241 -3.37 -27.45 1.43
CA THR A 241 -3.09 -27.31 2.87
C THR A 241 -4.35 -27.09 3.71
N ASP A 242 -5.50 -26.90 3.06
CA ASP A 242 -6.77 -26.63 3.72
C ASP A 242 -7.44 -27.95 4.15
N HIS A 243 -7.98 -27.97 5.38
CA HIS A 243 -8.65 -29.14 5.94
C HIS A 243 -9.95 -29.53 5.23
N GLU A 244 -10.57 -28.61 4.49
CA GLU A 244 -11.71 -28.88 3.61
C GLU A 244 -11.29 -28.90 2.13
N GLY A 245 -9.98 -28.99 1.83
CA GLY A 245 -9.44 -28.93 0.47
C GLY A 245 -10.02 -29.99 -0.46
N GLU A 246 -10.12 -31.24 -0.02
CA GLU A 246 -10.73 -32.33 -0.82
C GLU A 246 -12.21 -32.05 -1.11
N ARG A 247 -12.98 -31.70 -0.08
CA ARG A 247 -14.40 -31.34 -0.21
C ARG A 247 -14.59 -30.16 -1.17
N PHE A 248 -13.74 -29.14 -1.06
CA PHE A 248 -13.75 -27.97 -1.93
C PHE A 248 -13.49 -28.38 -3.38
N THR A 249 -12.48 -29.23 -3.63
CA THR A 249 -12.16 -29.77 -4.95
C THR A 249 -13.36 -30.49 -5.57
N THR A 250 -14.00 -31.39 -4.83
CA THR A 250 -15.19 -32.13 -5.30
C THR A 250 -16.33 -31.19 -5.68
N LEU A 251 -16.59 -30.19 -4.84
CA LEU A 251 -17.65 -29.21 -5.11
C LEU A 251 -17.31 -28.32 -6.30
N LEU A 252 -16.04 -27.92 -6.45
CA LEU A 252 -15.56 -27.13 -7.59
C LEU A 252 -15.74 -27.91 -8.89
N ASN A 253 -15.34 -29.18 -8.93
CA ASN A 253 -15.54 -30.08 -10.08
C ASN A 253 -17.01 -30.16 -10.49
N ASN A 254 -17.90 -30.47 -9.54
CA ASN A 254 -19.34 -30.57 -9.80
C ASN A 254 -19.96 -29.27 -10.30
N THR A 255 -19.43 -28.13 -9.86
CA THR A 255 -19.93 -26.82 -10.30
C THR A 255 -19.49 -26.51 -11.72
N LEU A 256 -18.26 -26.87 -12.06
CA LEU A 256 -17.72 -26.62 -13.39
C LEU A 256 -18.24 -27.62 -14.44
N PHE A 257 -18.71 -28.79 -14.01
CA PHE A 257 -19.13 -29.90 -14.87
C PHE A 257 -20.15 -29.50 -15.95
N ASP A 258 -21.15 -28.70 -15.58
CA ASP A 258 -22.25 -28.31 -16.47
C ASP A 258 -22.05 -26.95 -17.18
N LEU A 259 -20.87 -26.32 -17.05
CA LEU A 259 -20.65 -24.98 -17.58
C LEU A 259 -20.07 -25.00 -19.00
N GLU A 260 -20.92 -24.66 -19.98
CA GLU A 260 -20.56 -24.64 -21.42
C GLU A 260 -19.48 -23.62 -21.79
N ASN A 261 -19.14 -22.64 -20.93
CA ASN A 261 -18.19 -21.58 -21.27
C ASN A 261 -17.35 -21.07 -20.08
N PRO A 262 -16.25 -21.75 -19.74
CA PRO A 262 -15.41 -21.42 -18.59
C PRO A 262 -14.48 -20.22 -18.83
N SER A 263 -14.67 -19.41 -19.88
CA SER A 263 -13.80 -18.27 -20.22
C SER A 263 -13.68 -17.18 -19.13
N VAL A 264 -14.48 -17.29 -18.08
CA VAL A 264 -14.44 -16.49 -16.86
C VAL A 264 -13.34 -16.96 -15.88
N PHE A 265 -12.82 -18.17 -16.04
CA PHE A 265 -11.81 -18.80 -15.16
C PHE A 265 -10.39 -18.72 -15.69
N ARG A 266 -10.05 -17.69 -16.48
CA ARG A 266 -8.69 -17.53 -17.04
C ARG A 266 -7.62 -17.49 -15.96
N GLU A 267 -7.93 -16.87 -14.83
CA GLU A 267 -7.02 -16.81 -13.68
C GLU A 267 -6.78 -18.19 -13.09
N LEU A 268 -7.83 -19.00 -12.93
CA LEU A 268 -7.70 -20.36 -12.42
C LEU A 268 -6.94 -21.25 -13.40
N GLU A 269 -7.23 -21.15 -14.70
CA GLU A 269 -6.50 -21.84 -15.75
C GLU A 269 -5.00 -21.47 -15.73
N GLY A 270 -4.69 -20.18 -15.63
CA GLY A 270 -3.33 -19.68 -15.50
C GLY A 270 -2.60 -20.23 -14.26
N VAL A 271 -3.27 -20.24 -13.11
CA VAL A 271 -2.74 -20.84 -11.88
C VAL A 271 -2.46 -22.32 -12.08
N LEU A 272 -3.40 -23.10 -12.60
CA LEU A 272 -3.24 -24.55 -12.73
C LEU A 272 -2.18 -24.93 -13.78
N THR A 273 -2.05 -24.14 -14.84
CA THR A 273 -0.99 -24.32 -15.86
C THR A 273 0.40 -24.11 -15.26
N GLN A 274 0.52 -23.13 -14.36
CA GLN A 274 1.79 -22.80 -13.70
C GLN A 274 2.12 -23.71 -12.51
N ASN A 275 1.12 -24.43 -11.97
CA ASN A 275 1.23 -25.25 -10.76
C ASN A 275 0.68 -26.68 -11.05
N PRO A 276 1.38 -27.50 -11.85
CA PRO A 276 0.90 -28.80 -12.30
C PRO A 276 0.65 -29.80 -11.15
N GLU A 277 1.33 -29.65 -10.02
CA GLU A 277 1.12 -30.44 -8.82
C GLU A 277 -0.25 -30.19 -8.18
N ILE A 278 -0.79 -28.97 -8.27
CA ILE A 278 -2.14 -28.64 -7.79
C ILE A 278 -3.17 -29.28 -8.71
N LEU A 279 -2.94 -29.24 -10.03
CA LEU A 279 -3.81 -29.91 -10.99
C LEU A 279 -3.81 -31.43 -10.77
N GLN A 280 -2.65 -32.03 -10.48
CA GLN A 280 -2.56 -33.45 -10.16
C GLN A 280 -3.33 -33.80 -8.88
N TYR A 281 -3.19 -32.98 -7.83
CA TYR A 281 -3.98 -33.13 -6.60
C TYR A 281 -5.49 -33.13 -6.89
N ILE A 282 -5.97 -32.21 -7.73
CA ILE A 282 -7.38 -32.16 -8.13
C ILE A 282 -7.79 -33.47 -8.82
N LYS A 283 -7.00 -33.94 -9.79
CA LYS A 283 -7.28 -35.19 -10.53
C LYS A 283 -7.35 -36.40 -9.61
N ASP A 284 -6.43 -36.50 -8.65
CA ASP A 284 -6.37 -37.60 -7.69
C ASP A 284 -7.59 -37.60 -6.75
N VAL A 285 -7.98 -36.45 -6.21
CA VAL A 285 -9.16 -36.32 -5.34
C VAL A 285 -10.43 -36.74 -6.06
N ILE A 286 -10.66 -36.23 -7.28
CA ILE A 286 -11.87 -36.55 -8.07
C ILE A 286 -11.92 -38.04 -8.44
N SER A 287 -10.77 -38.62 -8.80
CA SER A 287 -10.70 -40.05 -9.11
C SER A 287 -10.96 -40.92 -7.88
N ASN A 288 -10.46 -40.53 -6.70
CA ASN A 288 -10.68 -41.26 -5.45
C ASN A 288 -12.14 -41.23 -5.00
N GLU A 289 -12.84 -40.12 -5.27
CA GLU A 289 -14.30 -39.98 -5.05
C GLU A 289 -15.15 -40.70 -6.12
N GLY A 290 -14.53 -41.30 -7.13
CA GLY A 290 -15.22 -42.01 -8.22
C GLY A 290 -16.05 -41.09 -9.12
N GLN A 291 -15.72 -39.80 -9.18
CA GLN A 291 -16.41 -38.81 -10.01
C GLN A 291 -15.74 -38.63 -11.37
N GLU A 292 -16.52 -38.21 -12.36
CA GLU A 292 -15.96 -37.82 -13.66
C GLU A 292 -15.31 -36.43 -13.55
N LEU A 293 -14.11 -36.29 -14.10
CA LEU A 293 -13.38 -35.03 -14.11
C LEU A 293 -14.03 -34.07 -15.10
N CYS A 294 -14.37 -32.87 -14.64
CA CYS A 294 -14.90 -31.80 -15.47
C CYS A 294 -13.95 -31.49 -16.64
N GLU A 295 -14.52 -31.25 -17.82
CA GLU A 295 -13.77 -30.97 -19.04
C GLU A 295 -12.79 -29.79 -18.91
N PHE A 296 -13.13 -28.79 -18.08
CA PHE A 296 -12.23 -27.67 -17.76
C PHE A 296 -10.86 -28.15 -17.29
N PHE A 297 -10.80 -29.09 -16.33
CA PHE A 297 -9.54 -29.62 -15.81
C PHE A 297 -8.83 -30.59 -16.75
N THR A 298 -9.57 -31.19 -17.68
CA THR A 298 -9.03 -32.11 -18.69
C THR A 298 -8.33 -31.34 -19.83
N ARG A 299 -8.77 -30.12 -20.12
CA ARG A 299 -8.22 -29.26 -21.20
C ARG A 299 -6.93 -28.54 -20.81
N ILE A 300 -6.59 -28.49 -19.52
CA ILE A 300 -5.36 -27.90 -18.95
C ILE A 300 -4.26 -28.96 -18.89
#